data_AF-A0A935W908-F1
#
_entry.id   AF-A0A935W908-F1
#
_cell.length_a   1.000
_cell.length_b   1.000
_cell.length_c   1.000
_cell.angle_alpha   90.00
_cell.angle_beta   90.00
_cell.angle_gamma   90.00
#
_symmetry.space_group_name_H-M   'P 1'
#
loop_
_entity.id
_entity.type
_entity.pdbx_description
1 polymer ?
#
loop_
_entity_poly.entity_id
_entity_poly.type
_entity_poly.pdbx_seq_one_letter_code
_entity_poly.pdbx_strand_id
1 'polypeptide(L)' 'MSITIKGNAGDYLIRNEFSILEVKLDKTGNQTGESKVHVIADSIEDQDDRIMVIQKLRELEKI' A
#
# COMPACT_ATOMS: atom_id res chain seq x y z
N MET A 1 -4.73 -12.60 4.17
CA MET A 1 -3.52 -12.49 3.34
C MET A 1 -3.06 -11.03 3.38
N SER A 2 -1.76 -10.77 3.32
CA SER A 2 -1.25 -9.40 3.23
C SER A 2 -0.17 -9.31 2.16
N ILE A 3 -0.25 -8.30 1.31
CA ILE A 3 0.68 -8.07 0.22
C ILE A 3 1.36 -6.74 0.43
N THR A 4 2.68 -6.74 0.44
CA THR A 4 3.48 -5.53 0.50
C THR A 4 3.86 -5.10 -0.91
N ILE A 5 3.68 -3.82 -1.21
CA ILE A 5 4.05 -3.16 -2.45
C ILE A 5 5.09 -2.10 -2.09
N LYS A 6 6.24 -2.13 -2.77
CA LYS A 6 7.30 -1.16 -2.55
C LYS A 6 7.16 0.00 -3.53
N GLY A 7 6.75 1.15 -3.02
CA GLY A 7 6.63 2.38 -3.80
C GLY A 7 7.84 3.30 -3.68
N ASN A 8 7.80 4.35 -4.48
CA ASN A 8 8.79 5.42 -4.52
C ASN A 8 8.66 6.35 -3.31
N ALA A 9 7.43 6.68 -2.89
CA ALA A 9 7.16 7.58 -1.76
C ALA A 9 7.04 6.83 -0.42
N GLY A 10 6.74 5.52 -0.47
CA GLY A 10 6.60 4.68 0.70
C GLY A 10 6.21 3.25 0.36
N ASP A 11 6.18 2.38 1.37
CA ASP A 11 5.70 1.01 1.21
C ASP A 11 4.20 0.94 1.54
N TYR A 12 3.46 0.13 0.80
CA TYR A 12 2.01 -0.05 0.95
C TYR A 12 1.71 -1.50 1.29
N LEU A 13 0.97 -1.72 2.37
CA LEU A 13 0.54 -3.04 2.80
C LEU A 13 -0.96 -3.19 2.54
N ILE A 14 -1.32 -4.01 1.58
CA ILE A 14 -2.71 -4.39 1.30
C ILE A 14 -3.09 -5.54 2.23
N ARG A 15 -4.12 -5.36 3.06
CA ARG A 15 -4.71 -6.42 3.90
C ARG A 15 -6.07 -6.87 3.33
N ASN A 16 -6.51 -8.08 3.71
CA ASN A 16 -7.81 -8.61 3.31
C ASN A 16 -8.94 -7.60 3.58
N GLU A 17 -9.93 -7.57 2.68
CA GLU A 17 -11.00 -6.55 2.56
C GLU A 17 -10.59 -5.23 1.87
N PHE A 18 -9.54 -5.23 1.05
CA PHE A 18 -9.04 -4.06 0.30
C PHE A 18 -8.61 -2.88 1.17
N SER A 19 -8.39 -3.13 2.46
CA SER A 19 -7.81 -2.13 3.36
C SER A 19 -6.34 -1.94 3.00
N ILE A 20 -6.03 -0.84 2.32
CA ILE A 20 -4.64 -0.43 2.06
C ILE A 20 -4.15 0.35 3.28
N LEU A 21 -3.04 -0.12 3.83
CA LEU A 21 -2.30 0.51 4.89
C LEU A 21 -1.05 1.13 4.27
N GLU A 22 -0.91 2.45 4.27
CA GLU A 22 0.38 3.07 3.98
C GLU A 22 1.29 2.91 5.21
N VAL A 23 2.46 2.33 5.01
CA VAL A 23 3.44 2.08 6.07
C VAL A 23 4.78 2.67 5.66
N LYS A 24 5.25 3.65 6.42
CA LYS A 24 6.64 4.09 6.32
C LYS A 24 7.51 3.07 7.03
N LEU A 25 8.32 2.35 6.27
CA LEU A 25 9.31 1.42 6.78
C LEU A 25 10.70 2.06 6.78
N ASP A 26 11.52 1.74 7.78
CA ASP A 26 12.94 2.07 7.75
C ASP A 26 13.74 1.10 6.85
N LYS A 27 15.04 1.37 6.72
CA LYS A 27 15.97 0.55 5.93
C LYS A 27 16.10 -0.90 6.42
N THR A 28 15.59 -1.20 7.62
CA THR A 28 15.59 -2.54 8.22
C THR A 28 14.23 -3.24 8.09
N GLY A 29 13.24 -2.59 7.46
CA GLY A 29 11.89 -3.13 7.28
C GLY A 29 10.99 -2.97 8.51
N ASN A 30 11.43 -2.20 9.51
CA ASN A 30 10.62 -1.90 10.68
C ASN A 30 9.73 -0.69 10.40
N GLN A 31 8.51 -0.72 10.92
CA GLN A 31 7.59 0.39 10.78
C GLN A 31 8.07 1.61 11.59
N THR A 32 8.27 2.72 10.90
CA THR A 32 8.66 4.01 11.48
C THR A 32 7.58 5.05 11.18
N GLY A 33 6.45 4.99 11.90
CA GLY A 33 5.39 5.99 11.82
C GLY A 33 3.99 5.46 12.11
N GLU A 34 3.02 6.37 12.21
CA GLU A 34 1.60 6.03 12.25
C GLU A 34 1.16 5.43 10.91
N SER A 35 0.54 4.25 10.97
CA SER A 35 -0.12 3.67 9.80
C SER A 35 -1.49 4.31 9.61
N LYS A 36 -1.78 4.85 8.43
CA LYS A 36 -3.14 5.23 8.08
C LYS A 36 -3.92 3.98 7.65
N VAL A 37 -4.88 3.57 8.48
CA VAL A 37 -5.64 2.30 8.37
C VAL A 37 -6.66 2.27 7.22
N HIS A 38 -6.81 3.37 6.48
CA HIS A 38 -7.70 3.42 5.33
C HIS A 38 -7.16 4.40 4.30
N VAL A 39 -6.35 3.90 3.38
CA VAL A 39 -5.94 4.68 2.21
C VAL A 39 -6.78 4.15 1.05
N ILE A 40 -7.76 4.94 0.60
CA ILE A 40 -8.32 4.71 -0.74
C ILE A 40 -7.15 4.94 -1.69
N ALA A 41 -6.92 4.10 -2.70
CA ALA A 41 -5.76 4.26 -3.58
C ALA A 41 -5.63 5.70 -4.16
N ASP A 42 -6.76 6.39 -4.35
CA ASP A 42 -6.82 7.79 -4.75
C ASP A 42 -6.16 8.80 -3.79
N SER A 43 -5.94 8.42 -2.52
CA SER A 43 -5.25 9.22 -1.51
C SER A 43 -3.72 9.10 -1.57
N ILE A 44 -3.18 8.23 -2.42
CA ILE A 44 -1.75 8.14 -2.66
C ILE A 44 -1.35 9.33 -3.55
N GLU A 45 -0.51 10.22 -3.01
CA GLU A 45 -0.08 11.44 -3.70
C GLU A 45 0.84 11.15 -4.89
N ASP A 46 1.71 10.14 -4.75
CA ASP A 46 2.59 9.71 -5.83
C ASP A 46 1.80 8.93 -6.89
N GLN A 47 1.82 9.45 -8.11
CA GLN A 47 1.01 8.90 -9.19
C GLN A 47 1.44 7.48 -9.59
N ASP A 48 2.74 7.19 -9.56
CA ASP A 48 3.26 5.89 -9.96
C ASP A 48 2.93 4.84 -8.89
N ASP A 49 3.10 5.19 -7.62
CA ASP A 49 2.71 4.36 -6.48
C ASP A 49 1.21 4.07 -6.49
N ARG A 50 0.40 5.09 -6.77
CA ARG A 50 -1.05 4.94 -6.89
C ARG A 50 -1.43 3.92 -7.96
N ILE A 51 -0.85 4.05 -9.17
CA ILE A 51 -1.14 3.14 -10.28
C ILE A 51 -0.76 1.71 -9.90
N MET A 52 0.41 1.53 -9.29
CA MET A 52 0.91 0.23 -8.88
C MET A 52 0.00 -0.44 -7.83
N VAL A 53 -0.44 0.33 -6.82
CA VAL A 53 -1.38 -0.17 -5.80
C VAL A 53 -2.73 -0.55 -6.43
N ILE A 54 -3.29 0.29 -7.30
CA ILE A 54 -4.56 0.00 -8.01
C ILE A 54 -4.45 -1.26 -8.86
N GLN A 55 -3.34 -1.41 -9.61
CA GLN A 55 -3.12 -2.61 -10.43
C GLN A 55 -3.10 -3.87 -9.56
N LYS A 56 -2.42 -3.83 -8.41
CA LYS A 56 -2.36 -4.97 -7.50
C LYS A 56 -3.71 -5.32 -6.89
N LEU A 57 -4.51 -4.31 -6.51
CA LEU A 57 -5.87 -4.53 -6.03
C LEU A 57 -6.74 -5.23 -7.08
N ARG A 58 -6.68 -4.78 -8.34
CA ARG A 58 -7.43 -5.41 -9.45
C ARG A 58 -7.01 -6.85 -9.73
N GLU A 59 -5.73 -7.18 -9.55
CA GLU A 59 -5.26 -8.58 -9.65
C GLU A 59 -5.86 -9.45 -8.55
N LEU A 60 -6.04 -8.90 -7.34
CA LEU A 60 -6.62 -9.61 -6.20
C LEU A 60 -8.14 -9.75 -6.28
N GLU A 61 -8.85 -8.79 -6.88
CA GLU A 61 -10.30 -8.90 -7.13
C GLU A 61 -10.67 -9.93 -8.20
N LYS A 62 -9.72 -10.27 -9.09
CA LYS A 62 -9.93 -11.24 -10.16
C LYS A 62 -9.74 -12.70 -9.73
N ILE A 63 -9.30 -12.93 -8.49
CA ILE A 63 -9.11 -14.25 -7.88
C ILE A 63 -10.33 -14.56 -7.02
#